data_AF-A0A499VLR2-F1
#
_entry.id   AF-A0A499VLR2-F1
#
_cell.length_a   1.000
_cell.length_b   1.000
_cell.length_c   1.000
_cell.angle_alpha   90.00
_cell.angle_beta   90.00
_cell.angle_gamma   90.00
#
_symmetry.space_group_name_H-M   'P 1'
#
loop_
_entity.id
_entity.type
_entity.pdbx_description
1 polymer ?
#
loop_
_entity_poly.entity_id
_entity_poly.type
_entity_poly.pdbx_seq_one_letter_code
_entity_poly.pdbx_strand_id
1 'polypeptide(L)'
;MSQYFSMGEEPLWNPSSRAARLFLRQTAVFEAELGLPSGLGPMENDECQIDSVVLGAFANAVLAHRERTRHAVILALSLHGEGTAVEGEGAGAGPVHAPVSGLGHL
;
A
#
# COMPACT_ATOMS: atom_id res chain seq x y z
N MET A 1 5.76 -13.51 -10.04
CA MET A 1 6.46 -12.21 -10.00
C MET A 1 5.59 -11.23 -9.24
N SER A 2 6.23 -10.46 -8.37
CA SER A 2 5.60 -9.46 -7.49
C SER A 2 6.33 -8.12 -7.68
N GLN A 3 5.79 -7.04 -7.15
CA GLN A 3 6.39 -5.71 -7.18
C GLN A 3 6.43 -5.17 -5.76
N TYR A 4 7.48 -4.44 -5.41
CA TYR A 4 7.70 -3.88 -4.09
C TYR A 4 7.44 -2.38 -4.08
N PHE A 5 6.74 -1.92 -3.05
CA PHE A 5 6.57 -0.52 -2.73
C PHE A 5 7.24 -0.28 -1.40
N SER A 6 8.10 0.73 -1.34
CA SER A 6 8.89 1.06 -0.16
C SER A 6 8.93 2.56 0.09
N MET A 7 9.14 2.92 1.34
CA MET A 7 9.36 4.28 1.79
C MET A 7 10.80 4.39 2.29
N GLY A 8 11.70 4.80 1.40
CA GLY A 8 13.13 4.66 1.66
C GLY A 8 13.51 3.19 1.73
N GLU A 9 14.05 2.77 2.88
CA GLU A 9 14.46 1.38 3.12
C GLU A 9 13.34 0.50 3.70
N GLU A 10 12.20 1.09 4.09
CA GLU A 10 11.11 0.35 4.71
C GLU A 10 10.17 -0.26 3.64
N PRO A 11 10.05 -1.60 3.55
CA PRO A 11 9.10 -2.24 2.63
C PRO A 11 7.67 -2.09 3.16
N LEU A 12 6.78 -1.54 2.34
CA LEU A 12 5.39 -1.28 2.73
C LEU A 12 4.42 -2.31 2.14
N TRP A 13 4.61 -2.67 0.88
CA TRP A 13 3.65 -3.53 0.16
C TRP A 13 4.34 -4.34 -0.96
N ASN A 14 4.07 -5.64 -1.02
CA ASN A 14 4.59 -6.54 -2.08
C ASN A 14 3.47 -7.26 -2.85
N PRO A 15 2.70 -6.56 -3.70
CA PRO A 15 1.65 -7.14 -4.52
C PRO A 15 2.14 -7.98 -5.68
N SER A 16 1.26 -8.80 -6.25
CA SER A 16 1.47 -9.33 -7.61
C SER A 16 1.62 -8.19 -8.64
N SER A 17 2.41 -8.39 -9.69
CA SER A 17 2.63 -7.38 -10.74
C SER A 17 1.32 -6.92 -11.42
N ARG A 18 0.29 -7.79 -11.44
CA ARG A 18 -1.03 -7.43 -11.97
C ARG A 18 -1.76 -6.44 -11.06
N ALA A 19 -1.72 -6.66 -9.76
CA ALA A 19 -2.37 -5.79 -8.77
C ALA A 19 -1.66 -4.42 -8.72
N ALA A 20 -0.33 -4.41 -8.70
CA ALA A 20 0.46 -3.18 -8.73
C ALA A 20 0.22 -2.36 -10.01
N ARG A 21 0.17 -2.99 -11.19
CA ARG A 21 -0.16 -2.28 -12.43
C ARG A 21 -1.56 -1.67 -12.40
N LEU A 22 -2.54 -2.36 -11.82
CA LEU A 22 -3.91 -1.83 -11.70
C LEU A 22 -3.94 -0.64 -10.73
N PHE A 23 -3.28 -0.77 -9.59
CA PHE A 23 -3.12 0.30 -8.61
C PHE A 23 -2.49 1.54 -9.24
N LEU A 24 -1.33 1.41 -9.91
CA LEU A 24 -0.64 2.53 -10.56
C LEU A 24 -1.52 3.25 -11.60
N ARG A 25 -2.27 2.50 -12.41
CA ARG A 25 -3.19 3.08 -13.41
C ARG A 25 -4.32 3.85 -12.75
N GLN A 26 -4.86 3.31 -11.66
CA GLN A 26 -5.95 3.96 -10.94
C GLN A 26 -5.47 5.20 -10.18
N THR A 27 -4.26 5.17 -9.63
CA THR A 27 -3.59 6.34 -9.06
C THR A 27 -3.43 7.43 -10.10
N ALA A 28 -2.93 7.10 -11.30
CA ALA A 28 -2.75 8.06 -12.40
C ALA A 28 -4.07 8.75 -12.84
N VAL A 29 -5.22 8.06 -12.73
CA VAL A 29 -6.53 8.69 -12.96
C VAL A 29 -6.79 9.82 -11.97
N PHE A 30 -6.49 9.60 -10.69
CA PHE A 30 -6.68 10.63 -9.66
C PHE A 30 -5.60 11.73 -9.72
N GLU A 31 -4.37 11.42 -10.14
CA GLU A 31 -3.37 12.46 -10.40
C GLU A 31 -3.85 13.42 -11.49
N ALA A 32 -4.42 12.90 -12.58
CA ALA A 32 -4.98 13.70 -13.66
C ALA A 32 -6.24 14.48 -13.22
N GLU A 33 -7.14 13.84 -12.48
CA GLU A 33 -8.38 14.46 -12.00
C GLU A 33 -8.13 15.58 -10.97
N LEU A 34 -7.16 15.39 -10.08
CA LEU A 34 -6.86 16.33 -9.00
C LEU A 34 -5.76 17.34 -9.37
N GLY A 35 -4.98 17.07 -10.42
CA GLY A 35 -3.81 17.88 -10.78
C GLY A 35 -2.70 17.83 -9.74
N LEU A 36 -2.63 16.75 -8.96
CA LEU A 36 -1.68 16.58 -7.86
C LEU A 36 -0.83 15.32 -8.07
N PRO A 37 0.49 15.37 -7.77
CA PRO A 37 1.31 14.17 -7.78
C PRO A 37 0.92 13.22 -6.66
N SER A 38 0.99 11.91 -6.91
CA SER A 38 0.63 10.87 -5.94
C SER A 38 1.73 10.51 -4.94
N GLY A 39 2.96 10.92 -5.19
CA GLY A 39 4.12 10.53 -4.41
C GLY A 39 4.66 9.14 -4.75
N LEU A 40 4.07 8.43 -5.72
CA LEU A 40 4.63 7.20 -6.25
C LEU A 40 5.75 7.51 -7.26
N GLY A 41 6.92 6.94 -7.03
CA GLY A 41 8.05 6.97 -7.96
C GLY A 41 7.83 6.06 -9.18
N PRO A 42 8.78 6.08 -10.14
CA PRO A 42 8.75 5.14 -11.25
C PRO A 42 8.92 3.70 -10.73
N MET A 43 8.28 2.75 -11.41
CA MET A 43 8.49 1.32 -11.17
C MET A 43 9.77 0.89 -11.89
N GLU A 44 10.84 0.66 -11.15
CA GLU A 44 12.17 0.31 -11.65
C GLU A 44 12.67 -0.96 -10.93
N ASN A 45 13.15 -1.95 -11.68
CA ASN A 45 13.60 -3.24 -11.12
C ASN A 45 12.59 -3.91 -10.18
N ASP A 46 11.30 -3.83 -10.52
CA ASP A 46 10.17 -4.29 -9.71
C ASP A 46 9.98 -3.56 -8.37
N GLU A 47 10.64 -2.41 -8.17
CA GLU A 47 10.51 -1.55 -6.99
C GLU A 47 9.92 -0.17 -7.33
N CYS A 48 9.14 0.39 -6.41
CA CYS A 48 8.58 1.73 -6.47
C CYS A 48 8.79 2.44 -5.15
N GLN A 49 9.56 3.53 -5.17
CA GLN A 49 9.76 4.39 -4.01
C GLN A 49 8.56 5.31 -3.77
N ILE A 50 8.20 5.51 -2.51
CA ILE A 50 7.08 6.35 -2.10
C ILE A 50 7.60 7.55 -1.31
N ASP A 51 7.28 8.75 -1.79
CA ASP A 51 7.38 9.97 -1.00
C ASP A 51 6.16 10.07 -0.08
N SER A 52 6.38 9.91 1.22
CA SER A 52 5.33 9.87 2.23
C SER A 52 4.59 11.18 2.41
N VAL A 53 5.28 12.30 2.24
CA VAL A 53 4.72 13.63 2.41
C VAL A 53 3.78 13.93 1.23
N VAL A 54 4.24 13.63 0.01
CA VAL A 54 3.43 13.82 -1.19
C VAL A 54 2.26 12.85 -1.22
N LEU A 55 2.47 11.58 -0.86
CA LEU A 55 1.39 10.59 -0.78
C LEU A 55 0.33 10.99 0.25
N GLY A 56 0.73 11.52 1.41
CA GLY A 56 -0.21 11.99 2.43
C GLY A 56 -1.09 13.14 1.92
N ALA A 57 -0.50 14.12 1.24
CA ALA A 57 -1.24 15.23 0.63
C ALA A 57 -2.21 14.75 -0.45
N PHE A 58 -1.76 13.84 -1.32
CA PHE A 58 -2.58 13.24 -2.37
C PHE A 58 -3.75 12.43 -1.80
N ALA A 59 -3.50 11.56 -0.82
CA ALA A 59 -4.54 10.74 -0.19
C ALA A 59 -5.62 11.60 0.47
N ASN A 60 -5.23 12.66 1.17
CA ASN A 60 -6.18 13.62 1.74
C ASN A 60 -7.02 14.31 0.66
N ALA A 61 -6.42 14.67 -0.48
CA ALA A 61 -7.15 15.25 -1.60
C ALA A 61 -8.15 14.27 -2.23
N VAL A 62 -7.79 12.99 -2.37
CA VAL A 62 -8.70 11.93 -2.84
C VAL A 62 -9.87 11.75 -1.88
N LEU A 63 -9.63 11.71 -0.56
CA LEU A 63 -10.68 11.62 0.46
C LEU A 63 -11.62 12.83 0.41
N ALA A 64 -11.08 14.04 0.37
CA ALA A 64 -11.88 15.26 0.25
C ALA A 64 -12.67 15.32 -1.07
N HIS A 65 -12.14 14.78 -2.17
CA HIS A 65 -12.85 14.64 -3.44
C HIS A 65 -14.02 13.65 -3.30
N ARG A 66 -13.78 12.50 -2.66
CA ARG A 66 -14.78 11.47 -2.38
C ARG A 66 -15.94 12.01 -1.53
N GLU A 67 -15.65 12.80 -0.50
CA GLU A 67 -16.67 13.37 0.40
C GLU A 67 -17.60 14.39 -0.27
N ARG A 68 -17.11 15.08 -1.31
CA ARG A 68 -17.88 16.09 -2.05
C ARG A 68 -18.90 15.50 -3.02
N THR A 69 -18.91 14.19 -3.22
CA THR A 69 -19.80 13.53 -4.19
C THR A 69 -20.59 12.39 -3.56
N ARG A 70 -21.79 12.14 -4.10
CA ARG A 70 -22.58 10.94 -3.81
C ARG A 70 -22.59 9.96 -5.00
N HIS A 71 -21.78 10.22 -6.03
CA HIS A 71 -21.78 9.43 -7.25
C HIS A 71 -21.05 8.09 -7.04
N ALA A 72 -21.79 6.98 -7.15
CA ALA A 72 -21.32 5.64 -6.78
C ALA A 72 -20.01 5.23 -7.48
N VAL A 73 -19.81 5.63 -8.74
CA VAL A 73 -18.58 5.32 -9.49
C VAL A 73 -17.35 5.98 -8.84
N ILE A 74 -17.43 7.26 -8.47
CA ILE A 74 -16.30 7.95 -7.85
C ILE A 74 -16.00 7.32 -6.49
N LEU A 75 -17.05 7.02 -5.70
CA LEU A 75 -16.89 6.34 -4.42
C LEU A 75 -16.20 4.98 -4.55
N ALA A 76 -16.53 4.19 -5.58
CA ALA A 76 -15.95 2.88 -5.84
C ALA A 76 -14.48 2.97 -6.30
N LEU A 77 -14.16 3.97 -7.13
CA LEU A 77 -12.81 4.18 -7.64
C LEU A 77 -11.87 4.78 -6.60
N SER A 78 -12.38 5.60 -5.67
CA SER A 78 -11.58 6.19 -4.58
C SER A 78 -11.21 5.19 -3.48
N LEU A 79 -11.86 4.02 -3.43
CA LEU A 79 -11.53 2.98 -2.45
C LEU A 79 -10.41 2.09 -3.00
N HIS A 80 -9.17 2.36 -2.59
CA HIS A 80 -8.13 1.33 -2.69
C HIS A 80 -8.12 0.55 -1.38
N GLY A 81 -8.12 -0.77 -1.54
CA GLY A 81 -8.49 -1.73 -0.51
C GLY A 81 -7.82 -1.49 0.85
N GLU A 82 -8.57 -1.84 1.88
CA GLU A 82 -8.09 -2.12 3.22
C GLU A 82 -7.09 -3.28 3.13
N GLY A 83 -5.87 -2.99 2.68
CA GLY A 83 -4.78 -3.93 2.63
C GLY A 83 -4.25 -4.08 4.04
N THR A 84 -4.67 -5.14 4.72
CA THR A 84 -3.95 -5.64 5.90
C THR A 84 -2.48 -5.78 5.51
N ALA A 85 -1.60 -5.00 6.12
CA ALA A 85 -0.16 -5.18 6.01
C ALA A 85 0.15 -6.65 6.29
N VAL A 86 0.68 -7.36 5.30
CA VAL A 86 1.23 -8.69 5.52
C VAL A 86 2.62 -8.47 6.11
N GLU A 87 2.71 -8.74 7.42
CA GLU A 87 3.90 -8.69 8.25
C GLU A 87 5.07 -9.39 7.53
N GLY A 88 6.15 -8.63 7.30
CA GLY A 88 7.36 -9.16 6.70
C GLY A 88 8.01 -10.18 7.63
N GLU A 89 8.03 -11.44 7.22
CA GLU A 89 8.78 -12.48 7.90
C GLU A 89 10.28 -12.19 7.73
N GLY A 90 10.88 -11.67 8.80
CA GLY A 90 12.32 -11.46 8.90
C GLY A 90 13.06 -12.79 8.82
N ALA A 91 13.83 -12.98 7.76
CA ALA A 91 14.77 -14.07 7.66
C ALA A 91 16.00 -13.82 8.55
N GLY A 92 16.19 -14.66 9.57
CA GLY A 92 17.52 -15.08 10.02
C GLY A 92 17.96 -14.67 11.42
N ALA A 93 17.60 -15.47 12.43
CA ALA A 93 18.47 -15.76 13.58
C ALA A 93 18.04 -17.12 14.20
N GLY A 94 19.02 -17.96 14.55
CA GLY A 94 18.86 -19.39 14.82
C GLY A 94 18.01 -19.78 16.05
N PRO A 95 17.87 -21.10 16.31
CA PRO A 95 16.91 -21.61 17.27
C PRO A 95 17.40 -21.32 18.69
N VAL A 96 16.68 -20.46 19.41
CA VAL A 96 16.82 -20.35 20.87
C VAL A 96 15.73 -21.18 21.54
N HIS A 97 16.21 -22.17 22.26
CA HIS A 97 15.48 -23.14 23.07
C HIS A 97 14.59 -22.50 24.15
N ALA A 98 13.33 -23.01 24.22
CA ALA A 98 12.57 -23.42 25.42
C ALA A 98 12.06 -22.35 26.44
N PRO A 99 11.07 -22.65 27.32
CA PRO A 99 10.38 -23.94 27.55
C PRO A 99 8.84 -23.93 27.50
N VAL A 100 8.32 -25.16 27.39
CA VAL A 100 6.92 -25.55 27.58
C VAL A 100 6.52 -25.50 29.06
N SER A 101 5.37 -24.89 29.36
CA SER A 101 4.46 -25.17 30.49
C SER A 101 3.19 -24.34 30.23
N GLY A 102 1.94 -24.80 30.29
CA GLY A 102 1.32 -26.06 30.63
C GLY A 102 -0.20 -25.80 30.67
N LEU A 103 -0.96 -26.63 29.95
CA LEU A 103 -2.35 -27.08 30.17
C LEU A 103 -3.40 -26.25 30.96
N GLY A 104 -4.62 -26.25 30.39
CA GLY A 104 -5.89 -26.40 31.13
C GLY A 104 -6.92 -25.29 30.87
N HIS A 105 -7.89 -25.47 29.96
CA HIS A 105 -9.28 -25.88 30.29
C HIS A 105 -9.99 -24.98 31.32
N LEU A 106 -10.73 -23.98 30.85
CA LEU A 106 -12.21 -23.94 30.74
C LEU A 106 -12.64 -22.58 30.15
#